data_AF-A0A9N9WF58-F1
#
_entry.id   AF-A0A9N9WF58-F1
#
_cell.length_a   1.000
_cell.length_b   1.000
_cell.length_c   1.000
_cell.angle_alpha   90.00
_cell.angle_beta   90.00
_cell.angle_gamma   90.00
#
_symmetry.space_group_name_H-M   'P 1'
#
loop_
_entity.id
_entity.type
_entity.pdbx_description
1 polymer ?
#
loop_
_entity_poly.entity_id
_entity_poly.type
_entity_poly.pdbx_seq_one_letter_code
_entity_poly.pdbx_strand_id
1 'polypeptide(L)'
;MAALQHELSPIHKELQELHISLDFFNKKYEEMKDEIIKLKSENECYKKLTTRLETNIKELSERLNNTELHLREKNLEFRGIPEHHNENLLRLMEQCSSLVGSKVKKDEIVLQSINGDDAISYVQVKREGNLCIVKGKICPEHKVHAKLYGVTLVIDEQEEAVKLIECHDCVASQGGCKHAIAFLMWVHRRSEDPSCTSIECYWIKSKLSRVGTTVKYITAKDLSKGKPSLSSNTGVFEKFLAEGKKRKLTNCEIIKYQKDYVFAGPEGFSMDKLVQKYKETSCDTFLSRVVLTDSDISNIEKETRDQHKSSLWHELRYGRITASRAYEFSRCKTSDGTLIAVILGGKIPDTTAMKRGRILEDDVRNTVSAKLGKRIKKCGLMIAKNYPMLAGSPDGICENSIIEIKCPMSEKTFKNYICDGKPSQKFYVQMQLQMLLTGLKKGYFCVADCNYSTNKKVQILDIQYDEKYVSDFINVIVPLWKDNIYPILHQSIL
;
A
#
# COMPACT_ATOMS: atom_id res chain seq x y z
N MET A 1 35.66 36.75 67.90
CA MET A 1 36.02 36.84 66.46
C MET A 1 36.63 35.55 65.93
N ALA A 2 37.63 34.94 66.57
CA ALA A 2 38.28 33.71 66.07
C ALA A 2 37.34 32.48 65.89
N ALA A 3 36.39 32.27 66.80
CA ALA A 3 35.44 31.14 66.70
C ALA A 3 34.48 31.26 65.50
N LEU A 4 34.01 32.48 65.21
CA LEU A 4 33.16 32.76 64.05
C LEU A 4 33.89 32.52 62.72
N GLN A 5 35.18 32.83 62.68
CA GLN A 5 36.03 32.68 61.51
C GLN A 5 36.36 31.20 61.22
N HIS A 6 36.44 30.38 62.26
CA HIS A 6 36.57 28.93 62.15
C HIS A 6 35.28 28.28 61.62
N GLU A 7 34.11 28.73 62.06
CA GLU A 7 32.82 28.20 61.58
C GLU A 7 32.46 28.63 60.15
N LEU A 8 32.94 29.80 59.68
CA LEU A 8 32.68 30.30 58.31
C LEU A 8 33.64 29.74 57.26
N SER A 9 34.77 29.14 57.66
CA SER A 9 35.79 28.63 56.73
C SER A 9 35.29 27.50 55.81
N PRO A 10 34.49 26.52 56.26
CA PRO A 10 33.97 25.46 55.38
C PRO A 10 33.00 26.01 54.33
N ILE A 11 32.14 26.95 54.73
CA ILE A 11 31.17 27.61 53.84
C ILE A 11 31.90 28.40 52.75
N HIS A 12 32.99 29.10 53.10
CA HIS A 12 33.79 29.82 52.11
C HIS A 12 34.43 28.88 51.08
N LYS A 13 34.86 27.70 51.51
CA LYS A 13 35.44 26.68 50.63
C LYS A 13 34.40 26.09 49.68
N GLU A 14 33.21 25.74 50.18
CA GLU A 14 32.10 25.25 49.34
C GLU A 14 31.64 26.32 48.33
N LEU A 15 31.60 27.60 48.73
CA LEU A 15 31.30 28.71 47.82
C LEU A 15 32.35 28.86 46.71
N GLN A 16 33.63 28.64 47.02
CA GLN A 16 34.69 28.65 46.01
C GLN A 16 34.56 27.46 45.04
N GLU A 17 34.27 26.26 45.55
CA GLU A 17 34.07 25.08 44.71
C GLU A 17 32.83 25.23 43.80
N LEU A 18 31.75 25.81 44.32
CA LEU A 18 30.56 26.16 43.52
C LEU A 18 30.88 27.20 42.44
N HIS A 19 31.70 28.20 42.74
CA HIS A 19 32.12 29.20 41.76
C HIS A 19 32.89 28.56 40.60
N ILE A 20 33.83 27.67 40.91
CA ILE A 20 34.62 26.92 39.90
C ILE A 20 33.70 26.03 39.05
N SER A 21 32.73 25.35 39.66
CA SER A 21 31.76 24.52 38.93
C SER A 21 30.88 25.35 38.00
N LEU A 22 30.40 26.50 38.46
CA LEU A 22 29.59 27.42 37.67
C LEU A 22 30.37 27.96 36.46
N ASP A 23 31.64 28.32 36.63
CA ASP A 23 32.50 28.76 35.54
C ASP A 23 32.73 27.65 34.50
N PHE A 24 32.92 26.41 34.96
CA PHE A 24 33.04 25.25 34.06
C PHE A 24 31.76 25.04 33.24
N PHE A 25 30.59 25.10 33.88
CA PHE A 25 29.31 24.96 33.18
C PHE A 25 29.05 26.12 32.23
N ASN A 26 29.37 27.35 32.61
CA ASN A 26 29.24 28.52 31.72
C ASN A 26 30.13 28.37 30.48
N LYS A 27 31.37 27.90 30.64
CA LYS A 27 32.26 27.62 29.51
C LYS A 27 31.69 26.56 28.57
N LYS A 28 31.17 25.45 29.14
CA LYS A 28 30.54 24.38 28.35
C LYS A 28 29.26 24.84 27.65
N TYR A 29 28.50 25.73 28.28
CA TYR A 29 27.31 26.33 27.70
C TYR A 29 27.65 27.19 26.48
N GLU A 30 28.69 28.04 26.57
CA GLU A 30 29.14 28.86 25.43
C GLU A 30 29.70 27.98 24.29
N GLU A 31 30.50 26.96 24.59
CA GLU A 31 30.98 25.99 23.57
C GLU A 31 29.82 25.33 22.82
N MET A 32 28.79 24.86 23.54
CA MET A 32 27.61 24.23 22.95
C MET A 32 26.77 25.21 22.13
N LYS A 33 26.67 26.47 22.58
CA LYS A 33 25.96 27.53 21.88
C LYS A 33 26.62 27.87 20.54
N ASP A 34 27.96 27.95 20.51
CA ASP A 34 28.71 28.18 19.28
C ASP A 34 28.54 27.02 18.28
N GLU A 35 28.55 25.78 18.76
CA GLU A 35 28.31 24.60 17.92
C GLU A 35 26.89 24.58 17.33
N ILE A 36 25.88 24.96 18.12
CA ILE A 36 24.49 25.10 17.64
C ILE A 36 24.38 26.18 16.56
N ILE A 37 25.07 27.32 16.71
CA ILE A 37 25.09 28.39 15.71
C ILE A 37 25.71 27.88 14.41
N LYS A 38 26.83 27.17 14.50
CA LYS A 38 27.49 26.55 13.34
C LYS A 38 26.57 25.57 12.62
N LEU A 39 25.97 24.62 13.34
CA LEU A 39 25.04 23.62 12.78
C LEU A 39 23.81 24.27 12.13
N LYS A 40 23.28 25.37 12.70
CA LYS A 40 22.18 26.13 12.09
C LYS A 40 22.59 26.72 10.74
N SER A 41 23.78 27.30 10.66
CA SER A 41 24.30 27.89 9.42
C SER A 41 24.52 26.84 8.31
N GLU A 42 25.07 25.67 8.67
CA GLU A 42 25.27 24.55 7.74
C GLU A 42 23.93 24.00 7.24
N ASN A 43 22.94 23.85 8.12
CA ASN A 43 21.61 23.38 7.76
C ASN A 43 20.88 24.36 6.81
N GLU A 44 21.07 25.67 6.99
CA GLU A 44 20.56 26.66 6.04
C GLU A 44 21.22 26.55 4.66
N CYS A 45 22.54 26.28 4.62
CA CYS A 45 23.26 26.01 3.37
C CYS A 45 22.72 24.77 2.65
N TYR A 46 22.54 23.66 3.37
CA TYR A 46 21.98 22.43 2.82
C TYR A 46 20.58 22.64 2.24
N LYS A 47 19.70 23.38 2.93
CA LYS A 47 18.36 23.71 2.42
C LYS A 47 18.42 24.47 1.11
N LYS A 48 19.30 25.48 0.99
CA LYS A 48 19.50 26.24 -0.26
C LYS A 48 19.97 25.34 -1.39
N LEU A 49 20.87 24.40 -1.10
CA LEU A 49 21.36 23.43 -2.10
C LEU A 49 20.25 22.48 -2.56
N THR A 50 19.42 21.98 -1.65
CA THR A 50 18.28 21.10 -1.98
C THR A 50 17.29 21.81 -2.90
N THR A 51 16.91 23.06 -2.61
CA THR A 51 16.00 23.83 -3.47
C THR A 51 16.58 24.05 -4.87
N ARG A 52 17.90 24.29 -4.96
CA ARG A 52 18.59 24.44 -6.24
C ARG A 52 18.61 23.14 -7.04
N LEU A 53 18.84 22.00 -6.39
CA LEU A 53 18.78 20.68 -7.03
C LEU A 53 17.38 20.35 -7.55
N GLU A 54 16.34 20.61 -6.77
CA GLU A 54 14.95 20.41 -7.17
C GLU A 54 14.58 21.24 -8.41
N THR A 55 15.05 22.48 -8.46
CA THR A 55 14.84 23.39 -9.60
C THR A 55 15.55 22.86 -10.85
N ASN A 56 16.82 22.44 -10.73
CA ASN A 56 17.58 21.88 -11.85
C ASN A 56 16.95 20.59 -12.40
N ILE A 57 16.45 19.71 -11.53
CA ILE A 57 15.78 18.47 -11.96
C ILE A 57 14.52 18.79 -12.76
N LYS A 58 13.75 19.79 -12.33
CA LYS A 58 12.54 20.23 -13.03
C LYS A 58 12.88 20.77 -14.43
N GLU A 59 13.89 21.63 -14.52
CA GLU A 59 14.33 22.21 -15.80
C GLU A 59 14.85 21.14 -16.77
N LEU A 60 15.66 20.19 -16.27
CA LEU A 60 16.15 19.07 -17.09
C LEU A 60 15.02 18.17 -17.58
N SER A 61 13.99 17.95 -16.77
CA SER A 61 12.81 17.16 -17.16
C SER A 61 12.00 17.84 -18.25
N GLU A 62 11.79 19.16 -18.16
CA GLU A 62 11.12 19.94 -19.21
C GLU A 62 11.91 19.92 -20.52
N ARG A 63 13.24 20.06 -20.45
CA ARG A 63 14.11 19.97 -21.63
C ARG A 63 14.07 18.58 -22.27
N LEU A 64 14.06 17.52 -21.48
CA LEU A 64 13.95 16.15 -21.99
C LEU A 64 12.62 15.95 -22.74
N ASN A 65 11.50 16.37 -22.15
CA ASN A 65 10.18 16.27 -22.76
C ASN A 65 10.09 17.06 -24.08
N ASN A 66 10.63 18.29 -24.11
CA ASN A 66 10.66 19.10 -25.33
C ASN A 66 11.52 18.45 -26.42
N THR A 67 12.65 17.86 -26.04
CA THR A 67 13.52 17.13 -26.99
C THR A 67 12.82 15.89 -27.55
N GLU A 68 12.11 15.13 -26.71
CA GLU A 68 11.30 13.98 -27.12
C GLU A 68 10.16 14.38 -28.07
N LEU A 69 9.51 15.52 -27.81
CA LEU A 69 8.50 16.11 -28.69
C LEU A 69 9.07 16.47 -30.07
N HIS A 70 10.22 17.16 -30.13
CA HIS A 70 10.86 17.52 -31.39
C HIS A 70 11.37 16.30 -32.17
N LEU A 71 11.83 15.24 -31.48
CA LEU A 71 12.21 13.98 -32.13
C LEU A 71 11.00 13.26 -32.77
N ARG A 72 9.79 13.51 -32.29
CA ARG A 72 8.54 12.91 -32.80
C ARG A 72 7.85 13.71 -33.89
N GLU A 73 8.24 14.97 -34.11
CA GLU A 73 7.59 15.91 -35.03
C GLU A 73 7.63 15.45 -36.50
N LYS A 74 8.51 14.49 -36.83
CA LYS A 74 8.61 13.84 -38.16
C LYS A 74 8.05 12.43 -38.23
N ASN A 75 7.48 11.90 -37.15
CA ASN A 75 6.91 10.56 -37.12
C ASN A 75 5.45 10.57 -37.60
N LEU A 76 5.11 9.61 -38.45
CA LEU A 76 3.71 9.32 -38.80
C LEU A 76 3.12 8.37 -37.75
N GLU A 77 2.14 8.84 -37.00
CA GLU A 77 1.50 8.06 -35.93
C GLU A 77 0.15 7.49 -36.41
N PHE A 78 0.04 6.17 -36.47
CA PHE A 78 -1.20 5.47 -36.79
C PHE A 78 -1.87 5.00 -35.49
N ARG A 79 -3.03 5.57 -35.14
CA ARG A 79 -3.79 5.21 -33.93
C ARG A 79 -5.06 4.44 -34.27
N GLY A 80 -5.41 3.45 -33.45
CA GLY A 80 -6.64 2.67 -33.58
C GLY A 80 -6.53 1.45 -34.51
N ILE A 81 -5.33 0.92 -34.72
CA ILE A 81 -5.15 -0.35 -35.44
C ILE A 81 -5.58 -1.50 -34.50
N PRO A 82 -6.47 -2.41 -34.91
CA PRO A 82 -6.86 -3.57 -34.10
C PRO A 82 -5.64 -4.45 -33.77
N GLU A 83 -5.54 -4.93 -32.53
CA GLU A 83 -4.55 -5.93 -32.12
C GLU A 83 -5.31 -7.22 -31.78
N HIS A 84 -5.57 -8.07 -32.78
CA HIS A 84 -5.94 -9.46 -32.51
C HIS A 84 -4.68 -10.31 -32.25
N HIS A 85 -4.79 -11.33 -31.39
CA HIS A 85 -3.70 -12.26 -31.06
C HIS A 85 -3.06 -12.98 -32.26
N ASN A 86 -3.72 -12.96 -33.43
CA ASN A 86 -3.24 -13.56 -34.68
C ASN A 86 -2.91 -12.52 -35.79
N GLU A 87 -3.07 -11.22 -35.54
CA GLU A 87 -2.75 -10.18 -36.52
C GLU A 87 -1.29 -9.75 -36.43
N ASN A 88 -0.60 -9.76 -37.57
CA ASN A 88 0.77 -9.27 -37.68
C ASN A 88 0.74 -7.81 -38.14
N LEU A 89 0.71 -6.90 -37.17
CA LEU A 89 0.68 -5.44 -37.38
C LEU A 89 1.80 -4.92 -38.29
N LEU A 90 2.99 -5.55 -38.24
CA LEU A 90 4.10 -5.21 -39.12
C LEU A 90 3.78 -5.54 -40.60
N ARG A 91 3.12 -6.68 -40.86
CA ARG A 91 2.70 -7.07 -42.21
C ARG A 91 1.59 -6.17 -42.76
N LEU A 92 0.66 -5.72 -41.91
CA LEU A 92 -0.38 -4.76 -42.29
C LEU A 92 0.25 -3.42 -42.71
N MET A 93 1.21 -2.92 -41.92
CA MET A 93 1.94 -1.69 -42.25
C MET A 93 2.77 -1.82 -43.52
N GLU A 94 3.40 -2.97 -43.78
CA GLU A 94 4.06 -3.26 -45.06
C GLU A 94 3.10 -3.20 -46.25
N GLN A 95 1.88 -3.74 -46.11
CA GLN A 95 0.84 -3.69 -47.14
C GLN A 95 0.33 -2.26 -47.38
N CYS A 96 0.02 -1.50 -46.32
CA CYS A 96 -0.37 -0.09 -46.44
C CYS A 96 0.73 0.75 -47.10
N SER A 97 1.99 0.53 -46.71
CA SER A 97 3.16 1.19 -47.31
C SER A 97 3.27 0.91 -48.82
N SER A 98 3.03 -0.34 -49.24
CA SER A 98 3.04 -0.74 -50.66
C SER A 98 1.92 -0.11 -51.49
N LEU A 99 0.72 0.06 -50.91
CA LEU A 99 -0.43 0.72 -51.54
C LEU A 99 -0.19 2.22 -51.78
N VAL A 100 0.58 2.87 -50.91
CA VAL A 100 0.92 4.30 -50.99
C VAL A 100 2.24 4.55 -51.74
N GLY A 101 2.90 3.49 -52.24
CA GLY A 101 4.11 3.59 -53.06
C GLY A 101 5.39 3.97 -52.29
N SER A 102 5.38 3.89 -50.97
CA SER A 102 6.54 4.19 -50.11
C SER A 102 7.14 2.88 -49.55
N LYS A 103 8.46 2.81 -49.37
CA LYS A 103 9.13 1.66 -48.73
C LYS A 103 9.53 2.02 -47.30
N VAL A 104 8.80 1.49 -46.31
CA VAL A 104 9.14 1.61 -44.88
C VAL A 104 9.95 0.39 -44.45
N LYS A 105 11.06 0.59 -43.71
CA LYS A 105 11.85 -0.52 -43.15
C LYS A 105 11.29 -0.95 -41.80
N LYS A 106 11.45 -2.23 -41.47
CA LYS A 106 10.94 -2.83 -40.23
C LYS A 106 11.42 -2.12 -38.96
N ASP A 107 12.65 -1.62 -38.98
CA ASP A 107 13.30 -0.96 -37.84
C ASP A 107 12.81 0.50 -37.63
N GLU A 108 11.98 1.01 -38.55
CA GLU A 108 11.38 2.36 -38.50
C GLU A 108 9.97 2.34 -37.86
N ILE A 109 9.46 1.16 -37.45
CA ILE A 109 8.11 0.96 -36.92
C ILE A 109 8.15 0.70 -35.42
N VAL A 110 7.44 1.52 -34.63
CA VAL A 110 7.30 1.37 -33.17
C VAL A 110 5.83 1.14 -32.81
N LEU A 111 5.51 0.05 -32.11
CA LEU A 111 4.16 -0.33 -31.71
C LEU A 111 3.90 0.01 -30.23
N GLN A 112 2.77 0.67 -29.93
CA GLN A 112 2.37 1.04 -28.57
C GLN A 112 0.84 0.88 -28.40
N SER A 113 0.38 0.30 -27.29
CA SER A 113 -1.05 -0.01 -27.05
C SER A 113 -1.77 1.09 -26.26
N ILE A 114 -2.93 1.55 -26.77
CA ILE A 114 -3.79 2.56 -26.13
C ILE A 114 -5.28 2.21 -26.36
N ASN A 115 -6.10 2.20 -25.30
CA ASN A 115 -7.54 1.89 -25.35
C ASN A 115 -8.35 3.06 -25.93
N GLY A 116 -9.05 2.85 -27.06
CA GLY A 116 -9.77 3.90 -27.81
C GLY A 116 -11.30 4.02 -27.59
N ASP A 117 -11.86 3.28 -26.63
CA ASP A 117 -13.33 3.24 -26.42
C ASP A 117 -13.91 4.47 -25.73
N ASP A 118 -13.11 5.20 -24.95
CA ASP A 118 -13.53 6.38 -24.20
C ASP A 118 -13.84 7.60 -25.10
N ALA A 119 -13.52 7.50 -26.40
CA ALA A 119 -13.73 8.58 -27.38
C ALA A 119 -15.16 8.64 -27.95
N ILE A 120 -15.96 7.58 -27.80
CA ILE A 120 -17.35 7.50 -28.28
C ILE A 120 -18.29 7.68 -27.11
N SER A 121 -19.16 8.69 -27.20
CA SER A 121 -20.17 8.98 -26.19
C SER A 121 -21.45 8.18 -26.48
N TYR A 122 -22.59 8.87 -26.60
CA TYR A 122 -23.87 8.24 -26.84
C TYR A 122 -24.03 7.77 -28.30
N VAL A 123 -24.67 6.60 -28.46
CA VAL A 123 -24.97 5.97 -29.75
C VAL A 123 -26.44 5.57 -29.80
N GLN A 124 -27.09 5.83 -30.93
CA GLN A 124 -28.47 5.46 -31.23
C GLN A 124 -28.51 4.60 -32.49
N VAL A 125 -29.37 3.60 -32.47
CA VAL A 125 -29.64 2.74 -33.62
C VAL A 125 -31.12 2.84 -33.95
N LYS A 126 -31.44 3.03 -35.23
CA LYS A 126 -32.79 2.98 -35.77
C LYS A 126 -32.78 2.06 -36.98
N ARG A 127 -33.71 1.10 -37.03
CA ARG A 127 -33.92 0.24 -38.19
C ARG A 127 -35.20 0.67 -38.92
N GLU A 128 -35.11 0.90 -40.22
CA GLU A 128 -36.23 1.26 -41.10
C GLU A 128 -36.17 0.40 -42.36
N GLY A 129 -37.03 -0.62 -42.44
CA GLY A 129 -36.93 -1.64 -43.49
C GLY A 129 -35.59 -2.37 -43.42
N ASN A 130 -34.82 -2.34 -44.51
CA ASN A 130 -33.51 -2.98 -44.63
C ASN A 130 -32.35 -2.05 -44.21
N LEU A 131 -32.65 -0.80 -43.85
CA LEU A 131 -31.64 0.17 -43.46
C LEU A 131 -31.47 0.23 -41.94
N CYS A 132 -30.24 0.06 -41.48
CA CYS A 132 -29.80 0.29 -40.11
C CYS A 132 -29.02 1.61 -40.02
N ILE A 133 -29.64 2.60 -39.37
CA ILE A 133 -29.09 3.94 -39.19
C ILE A 133 -28.52 4.04 -37.78
N VAL A 134 -27.20 4.21 -37.69
CA VAL A 134 -26.46 4.36 -36.43
C VAL A 134 -25.96 5.79 -36.31
N LYS A 135 -26.31 6.48 -35.23
CA LYS A 135 -25.86 7.85 -34.95
C LYS A 135 -25.04 7.88 -33.67
N GLY A 136 -23.93 8.61 -33.66
CA GLY A 136 -23.07 8.72 -32.49
C GLY A 136 -22.47 10.10 -32.31
N LYS A 137 -21.93 10.34 -31.10
CA LYS A 137 -21.17 11.55 -30.74
C LYS A 137 -19.73 11.20 -30.38
N ILE A 138 -18.77 11.91 -30.96
CA ILE A 138 -17.33 11.59 -30.89
C ILE A 138 -16.55 12.75 -30.29
N CYS A 139 -15.66 12.43 -29.36
CA CYS A 139 -14.80 13.41 -28.71
C CYS A 139 -13.65 13.86 -29.64
N PRO A 140 -13.40 15.18 -29.78
CA PRO A 140 -12.22 15.70 -30.48
C PRO A 140 -10.93 15.33 -29.74
N GLU A 141 -10.00 14.64 -30.41
CA GLU A 141 -8.74 14.19 -29.82
C GLU A 141 -7.90 15.32 -29.19
N HIS A 142 -7.76 16.46 -29.87
CA HIS A 142 -6.90 17.57 -29.42
C HIS A 142 -7.63 18.58 -28.53
N LYS A 143 -8.94 18.43 -28.33
CA LYS A 143 -9.79 19.35 -27.56
C LYS A 143 -10.87 18.56 -26.84
N VAL A 144 -10.45 17.79 -25.83
CA VAL A 144 -11.33 16.91 -25.04
C VAL A 144 -12.48 17.63 -24.31
N HIS A 145 -12.41 18.96 -24.19
CA HIS A 145 -13.47 19.82 -23.65
C HIS A 145 -14.31 20.54 -24.71
N ALA A 146 -14.03 20.33 -26.01
CA ALA A 146 -14.77 20.96 -27.09
C ALA A 146 -16.03 20.16 -27.46
N LYS A 147 -16.91 20.80 -28.25
CA LYS A 147 -18.17 20.23 -28.74
C LYS A 147 -17.91 18.90 -29.46
N LEU A 148 -18.70 17.89 -29.10
CA LEU A 148 -18.65 16.56 -29.72
C LEU A 148 -19.12 16.58 -31.17
N TYR A 149 -18.41 15.85 -32.04
CA TYR A 149 -18.77 15.67 -33.44
C TYR A 149 -19.89 14.64 -33.58
N GLY A 150 -20.98 15.00 -34.26
CA GLY A 150 -22.03 14.08 -34.65
C GLY A 150 -21.64 13.28 -35.89
N VAL A 151 -21.81 11.97 -35.83
CA VAL A 151 -21.58 11.07 -36.97
C VAL A 151 -22.83 10.22 -37.21
N THR A 152 -23.19 10.03 -38.48
CA THR A 152 -24.24 9.11 -38.92
C THR A 152 -23.62 8.06 -39.82
N LEU A 153 -23.95 6.81 -39.58
CA LEU A 153 -23.61 5.64 -40.39
C LEU A 153 -24.93 4.99 -40.84
N VAL A 154 -25.05 4.69 -42.12
CA VAL A 154 -26.20 3.98 -42.71
C VAL A 154 -25.70 2.70 -43.34
N ILE A 155 -26.21 1.58 -42.85
CA ILE A 155 -25.90 0.23 -43.31
C ILE A 155 -27.14 -0.35 -43.95
N ASP A 156 -26.99 -0.95 -45.11
CA ASP A 156 -28.00 -1.80 -45.72
C ASP A 156 -27.76 -3.24 -45.25
N GLU A 157 -28.61 -3.72 -44.35
CA GLU A 157 -28.49 -5.05 -43.75
C GLU A 157 -28.80 -6.17 -44.77
N GLN A 158 -29.49 -5.87 -45.89
CA GLN A 158 -29.78 -6.87 -46.94
C GLN A 158 -28.60 -7.03 -47.91
N GLU A 159 -28.01 -5.91 -48.33
CA GLU A 159 -26.85 -5.90 -49.25
C GLU A 159 -25.51 -6.10 -48.52
N GLU A 160 -25.53 -6.25 -47.20
CA GLU A 160 -24.36 -6.33 -46.32
C GLU A 160 -23.34 -5.20 -46.58
N ALA A 161 -23.85 -3.99 -46.87
CA ALA A 161 -23.04 -2.87 -47.36
C ALA A 161 -23.25 -1.59 -46.55
N VAL A 162 -22.14 -0.91 -46.25
CA VAL A 162 -22.17 0.46 -45.70
C VAL A 162 -22.53 1.43 -46.83
N LYS A 163 -23.72 2.02 -46.78
CA LYS A 163 -24.21 2.97 -47.81
C LYS A 163 -23.67 4.38 -47.61
N LEU A 164 -23.55 4.82 -46.35
CA LEU A 164 -23.14 6.18 -46.03
C LEU A 164 -22.46 6.24 -44.68
N ILE A 165 -21.40 7.05 -44.59
CA ILE A 165 -20.91 7.54 -43.32
C ILE A 165 -20.57 9.03 -43.42
N GLU A 166 -21.12 9.82 -42.50
CA GLU A 166 -21.02 11.28 -42.55
C GLU A 166 -20.79 11.86 -41.16
N CYS A 167 -19.83 12.77 -41.07
CA CYS A 167 -19.58 13.58 -39.87
C CYS A 167 -20.10 15.00 -40.11
N HIS A 168 -21.06 15.44 -39.30
CA HIS A 168 -21.82 16.67 -39.51
C HIS A 168 -21.11 17.93 -39.02
N ASP A 169 -20.19 17.78 -38.08
CA ASP A 169 -19.58 18.91 -37.39
C ASP A 169 -18.14 19.21 -37.89
N CYS A 170 -17.63 18.46 -38.88
CA CYS A 170 -16.26 18.58 -39.39
C CYS A 170 -16.20 19.25 -40.76
N VAL A 171 -15.18 20.08 -41.00
CA VAL A 171 -14.96 20.80 -42.27
C VAL A 171 -14.69 19.84 -43.44
N ALA A 172 -14.16 18.65 -43.17
CA ALA A 172 -13.89 17.59 -44.14
C ALA A 172 -15.07 16.60 -44.31
N SER A 173 -16.32 17.06 -44.14
CA SER A 173 -17.52 16.21 -44.10
C SER A 173 -17.79 15.46 -45.42
N GLN A 174 -17.40 16.02 -46.56
CA GLN A 174 -17.51 15.36 -47.87
C GLN A 174 -16.18 14.66 -48.23
N GLY A 175 -16.08 13.35 -47.97
CA GLY A 175 -14.99 12.52 -48.52
C GLY A 175 -14.09 11.78 -47.52
N GLY A 176 -14.43 11.78 -46.22
CA GLY A 176 -13.75 10.95 -45.22
C GLY A 176 -12.95 11.79 -44.23
N CYS A 177 -13.44 11.85 -43.00
CA CYS A 177 -12.75 12.47 -41.88
C CYS A 177 -12.40 11.42 -40.81
N LYS A 178 -11.42 11.72 -39.95
CA LYS A 178 -10.99 10.79 -38.89
C LYS A 178 -12.13 10.36 -37.95
N HIS A 179 -13.13 11.23 -37.73
CA HIS A 179 -14.29 10.91 -36.90
C HIS A 179 -15.22 9.88 -37.56
N ALA A 180 -15.44 9.98 -38.88
CA ALA A 180 -16.23 9.01 -39.62
C ALA A 180 -15.58 7.62 -39.56
N ILE A 181 -14.30 7.54 -39.92
CA ILE A 181 -13.59 6.25 -39.91
C ILE A 181 -13.52 5.64 -38.51
N ALA A 182 -13.24 6.44 -37.47
CA ALA A 182 -13.23 5.97 -36.09
C ALA A 182 -14.60 5.40 -35.66
N PHE A 183 -15.70 6.05 -36.06
CA PHE A 183 -17.05 5.56 -35.76
C PHE A 183 -17.36 4.24 -36.46
N LEU A 184 -16.99 4.11 -37.73
CA LEU A 184 -17.20 2.88 -38.51
C LEU A 184 -16.50 1.69 -37.86
N MET A 185 -15.23 1.85 -37.52
CA MET A 185 -14.41 0.81 -36.88
C MET A 185 -14.94 0.45 -35.50
N TRP A 186 -15.47 1.42 -34.75
CA TRP A 186 -16.12 1.16 -33.47
C TRP A 186 -17.41 0.35 -33.63
N VAL A 187 -18.27 0.69 -34.60
CA VAL A 187 -19.52 -0.04 -34.86
C VAL A 187 -19.23 -1.48 -35.29
N HIS A 188 -18.26 -1.68 -36.19
CA HIS A 188 -17.81 -3.02 -36.61
C HIS A 188 -17.40 -3.87 -35.41
N ARG A 189 -16.58 -3.32 -34.51
CA ARG A 189 -16.13 -4.03 -33.31
C ARG A 189 -17.30 -4.43 -32.41
N ARG A 190 -18.28 -3.54 -32.23
CA ARG A 190 -19.48 -3.80 -31.40
C ARG A 190 -20.47 -4.75 -32.05
N SER A 191 -20.48 -4.88 -33.37
CA SER A 191 -21.29 -5.90 -34.05
C SER A 191 -20.72 -7.32 -33.93
N GLU A 192 -19.44 -7.45 -33.61
CA GLU A 192 -18.78 -8.75 -33.38
C GLU A 192 -18.82 -9.20 -31.91
N ASP A 193 -19.31 -8.34 -30.99
CA ASP A 193 -19.56 -8.72 -29.61
C ASP A 193 -20.75 -9.73 -29.54
N PRO A 194 -20.63 -10.84 -28.80
CA PRO A 194 -21.71 -11.83 -28.72
C PRO A 194 -22.99 -11.22 -28.14
N SER A 195 -24.15 -11.58 -28.72
CA SER A 195 -25.44 -11.01 -28.32
C SER A 195 -25.76 -11.33 -26.86
N CYS A 196 -26.32 -10.36 -26.12
CA CYS A 196 -26.62 -10.47 -24.69
C CYS A 196 -27.60 -11.60 -24.31
N THR A 197 -28.26 -12.24 -25.29
CA THR A 197 -29.14 -13.40 -25.10
C THR A 197 -28.47 -14.75 -25.38
N SER A 198 -27.23 -14.77 -25.88
CA SER A 198 -26.43 -15.99 -26.11
C SER A 198 -25.50 -16.34 -24.94
N ILE A 199 -25.61 -15.62 -23.83
CA ILE A 199 -24.88 -15.91 -22.59
C ILE A 199 -25.73 -16.88 -21.76
N GLU A 200 -25.38 -18.16 -21.83
CA GLU A 200 -25.90 -19.19 -20.93
C GLU A 200 -25.66 -18.77 -19.47
N CYS A 201 -26.74 -18.70 -18.67
CA CYS A 201 -26.69 -18.28 -17.29
C CYS A 201 -26.01 -19.36 -16.43
N TYR A 202 -24.69 -19.25 -16.24
CA TYR A 202 -23.93 -20.13 -15.36
C TYR A 202 -23.50 -19.42 -14.08
N TRP A 203 -24.24 -19.68 -13.00
CA TRP A 203 -23.76 -19.55 -11.61
C TRP A 203 -22.71 -20.62 -11.27
N ILE A 204 -21.73 -20.84 -12.16
CA ILE A 204 -20.52 -21.60 -11.86
C ILE A 204 -19.34 -20.71 -12.30
N LYS A 205 -18.47 -20.38 -11.34
CA LYS A 205 -17.27 -19.56 -11.60
C LYS A 205 -16.43 -20.20 -12.73
N SER A 206 -16.28 -19.44 -13.81
CA SER A 206 -15.36 -19.77 -14.90
C SER A 206 -13.92 -19.98 -14.41
N LYS A 207 -13.19 -20.95 -14.98
CA LYS A 207 -11.73 -21.11 -14.79
C LYS A 207 -10.95 -19.83 -15.15
N LEU A 208 -11.49 -18.97 -16.03
CA LEU A 208 -10.93 -17.66 -16.40
C LEU A 208 -11.23 -16.55 -15.39
N SER A 209 -12.06 -16.76 -14.37
CA SER A 209 -12.20 -15.78 -13.26
C SER A 209 -10.90 -15.57 -12.47
N ARG A 210 -9.89 -16.43 -12.68
CA ARG A 210 -8.50 -16.27 -12.20
C ARG A 210 -7.63 -15.43 -13.13
N VAL A 211 -8.01 -15.25 -14.39
CA VAL A 211 -7.26 -14.50 -15.40
C VAL A 211 -7.93 -13.12 -15.50
N GLY A 212 -7.46 -12.19 -14.69
CA GLY A 212 -8.06 -10.86 -14.55
C GLY A 212 -8.14 -10.36 -13.11
N THR A 213 -7.86 -11.20 -12.11
CA THR A 213 -7.45 -10.67 -10.81
C THR A 213 -6.18 -9.89 -11.03
N THR A 214 -6.25 -8.56 -10.96
CA THR A 214 -5.09 -7.69 -10.83
C THR A 214 -4.23 -8.33 -9.74
N VAL A 215 -3.08 -8.88 -10.13
CA VAL A 215 -2.19 -9.56 -9.19
C VAL A 215 -1.70 -8.50 -8.21
N LYS A 216 -2.40 -8.36 -7.09
CA LYS A 216 -2.09 -7.34 -6.06
C LYS A 216 -0.78 -7.68 -5.33
N TYR A 217 -0.33 -8.94 -5.41
CA TYR A 217 0.89 -9.47 -4.84
C TYR A 217 1.35 -10.68 -5.68
N ILE A 218 2.66 -10.85 -5.89
CA ILE A 218 3.25 -12.02 -6.56
C ILE A 218 3.71 -12.99 -5.47
N THR A 219 3.30 -14.27 -5.51
CA THR A 219 3.82 -15.27 -4.55
C THR A 219 5.18 -15.81 -5.01
N ALA A 220 5.98 -16.35 -4.08
CA ALA A 220 7.26 -16.97 -4.43
C ALA A 220 7.11 -18.12 -5.46
N LYS A 221 5.98 -18.82 -5.43
CA LYS A 221 5.62 -19.86 -6.40
C LYS A 221 5.37 -19.27 -7.80
N ASP A 222 4.81 -18.06 -7.87
CA ASP A 222 4.52 -17.38 -9.15
C ASP A 222 5.78 -16.75 -9.78
N LEU A 223 6.81 -16.45 -8.97
CA LEU A 223 8.12 -15.97 -9.43
C LEU A 223 8.92 -17.04 -10.20
N SER A 224 8.64 -18.32 -9.95
CA SER A 224 9.41 -19.45 -10.49
C SER A 224 8.50 -20.39 -11.29
N LYS A 225 8.29 -20.08 -12.57
CA LYS A 225 7.71 -21.03 -13.55
C LYS A 225 8.75 -21.93 -14.21
N GLY A 226 10.04 -21.72 -13.94
CA GLY A 226 11.12 -22.54 -14.47
C GLY A 226 11.20 -23.90 -13.79
N LYS A 227 11.45 -24.98 -14.56
CA LYS A 227 11.95 -26.23 -13.98
C LYS A 227 13.27 -25.90 -13.25
N PRO A 228 13.52 -26.43 -12.04
CA PRO A 228 14.82 -26.28 -11.41
C PRO A 228 15.90 -26.72 -12.40
N SER A 229 16.84 -25.83 -12.72
CA SER A 229 17.90 -26.11 -13.70
C SER A 229 18.91 -27.14 -13.19
N LEU A 230 18.86 -27.48 -11.90
CA LEU A 230 19.78 -28.35 -11.20
C LEU A 230 19.00 -29.41 -10.41
N SER A 231 19.54 -30.63 -10.38
CA SER A 231 19.04 -31.67 -9.49
C SER A 231 19.15 -31.22 -8.03
N SER A 232 18.13 -31.51 -7.22
CA SER A 232 18.14 -31.19 -5.79
C SER A 232 19.22 -32.02 -5.10
N ASN A 233 20.39 -31.44 -4.88
CA ASN A 233 21.49 -32.04 -4.14
C ASN A 233 21.64 -31.31 -2.80
N THR A 234 21.27 -32.00 -1.70
CA THR A 234 21.37 -31.48 -0.35
C THR A 234 22.78 -31.56 0.23
N GLY A 235 23.74 -32.21 -0.44
CA GLY A 235 25.06 -32.51 0.10
C GLY A 235 25.90 -31.27 0.44
N VAL A 236 25.76 -30.17 -0.31
CA VAL A 236 26.43 -28.89 0.03
C VAL A 236 25.81 -28.29 1.30
N PHE A 237 24.49 -28.33 1.41
CA PHE A 237 23.77 -27.83 2.58
C PHE A 237 24.08 -28.65 3.83
N GLU A 238 24.08 -29.98 3.74
CA GLU A 238 24.44 -30.88 4.84
C GLU A 238 25.88 -30.66 5.32
N LYS A 239 26.84 -30.52 4.39
CA LYS A 239 28.23 -30.17 4.74
C LYS A 239 28.33 -28.80 5.39
N PHE A 240 27.58 -27.81 4.90
CA PHE A 240 27.50 -26.49 5.50
C PHE A 240 26.98 -26.55 6.94
N LEU A 241 25.92 -27.34 7.20
CA LEU A 241 25.38 -27.50 8.55
C LEU A 241 26.36 -28.20 9.49
N ALA A 242 27.04 -29.25 9.02
CA ALA A 242 28.04 -29.97 9.82
C ALA A 242 29.21 -29.05 10.20
N GLU A 243 29.74 -28.30 9.24
CA GLU A 243 30.82 -27.33 9.49
C GLU A 243 30.32 -26.14 10.33
N GLY A 244 29.07 -25.71 10.13
CA GLY A 244 28.40 -24.69 10.93
C GLY A 244 28.32 -25.07 12.40
N LYS A 245 27.88 -26.29 12.70
CA LYS A 245 27.85 -26.85 14.06
C LYS A 245 29.25 -26.92 14.66
N LYS A 246 30.24 -27.41 13.91
CA LYS A 246 31.65 -27.47 14.34
C LYS A 246 32.20 -26.09 14.72
N ARG A 247 31.83 -25.05 13.97
CA ARG A 247 32.26 -23.66 14.21
C ARG A 247 31.37 -22.89 15.20
N LYS A 248 30.36 -23.53 15.80
CA LYS A 248 29.39 -22.87 16.68
C LYS A 248 28.73 -21.65 16.01
N LEU A 249 28.41 -21.76 14.73
CA LEU A 249 27.67 -20.73 14.00
C LEU A 249 26.24 -20.64 14.57
N THR A 250 25.99 -19.61 15.37
CA THR A 250 24.69 -19.37 16.02
C THR A 250 23.86 -18.29 15.33
N ASN A 251 24.44 -17.52 14.41
CA ASN A 251 23.75 -16.43 13.73
C ASN A 251 24.01 -16.45 12.22
N CYS A 252 23.17 -17.20 11.49
CA CYS A 252 23.21 -17.27 10.03
C CYS A 252 21.79 -17.53 9.50
N GLU A 253 21.36 -16.80 8.47
CA GLU A 253 20.03 -16.92 7.87
C GLU A 253 19.69 -18.35 7.46
N ILE A 254 20.66 -19.11 6.96
CA ILE A 254 20.47 -20.50 6.52
C ILE A 254 20.20 -21.42 7.72
N ILE A 255 20.85 -21.19 8.85
CA ILE A 255 20.74 -22.03 10.05
C ILE A 255 19.41 -21.76 10.79
N LYS A 256 18.83 -20.56 10.67
CA LYS A 256 17.53 -20.19 11.26
C LYS A 256 16.34 -21.05 10.80
N TYR A 257 16.49 -21.78 9.70
CA TYR A 257 15.47 -22.69 9.16
C TYR A 257 15.72 -24.16 9.53
N GLN A 258 16.77 -24.46 10.30
CA GLN A 258 17.00 -25.80 10.83
C GLN A 258 15.99 -26.18 11.90
N LYS A 259 15.64 -27.46 11.95
CA LYS A 259 14.64 -28.00 12.89
C LYS A 259 15.08 -27.89 14.35
N ASP A 260 16.39 -27.87 14.62
CA ASP A 260 17.00 -27.81 15.94
C ASP A 260 17.46 -26.39 16.35
N TYR A 261 17.18 -25.37 15.53
CA TYR A 261 17.53 -24.00 15.86
C TYR A 261 16.56 -23.42 16.91
N VAL A 262 17.10 -23.03 18.06
CA VAL A 262 16.34 -22.38 19.14
C VAL A 262 16.53 -20.87 19.02
N PHE A 263 15.45 -20.14 18.75
CA PHE A 263 15.46 -18.68 18.80
C PHE A 263 15.52 -18.23 20.26
N ALA A 264 16.58 -17.50 20.61
CA ALA A 264 16.74 -16.91 21.94
C ALA A 264 15.99 -15.57 22.09
N GLY A 265 15.55 -14.98 20.97
CA GLY A 265 14.90 -13.67 20.92
C GLY A 265 13.41 -13.71 20.59
N PRO A 266 12.77 -12.53 20.45
CA PRO A 266 11.33 -12.41 20.17
C PRO A 266 10.87 -13.11 18.89
N GLU A 267 11.78 -13.36 17.93
CA GLU A 267 11.51 -14.11 16.69
C GLU A 267 10.92 -15.50 16.96
N GLY A 268 11.26 -16.12 18.09
CA GLY A 268 10.71 -17.43 18.48
C GLY A 268 9.19 -17.43 18.68
N PHE A 269 8.58 -16.25 18.78
CA PHE A 269 7.13 -16.08 18.90
C PHE A 269 6.45 -15.77 17.56
N SER A 270 7.13 -15.80 16.42
CA SER A 270 6.43 -15.71 15.13
C SER A 270 5.56 -16.97 14.90
N MET A 271 4.48 -16.82 14.14
CA MET A 271 3.53 -17.92 13.93
C MET A 271 4.15 -19.09 13.18
N ASP A 272 5.05 -18.83 12.22
CA ASP A 272 5.78 -19.87 11.49
C ASP A 272 6.67 -20.70 12.44
N LYS A 273 7.40 -20.04 13.35
CA LYS A 273 8.27 -20.72 14.33
C LYS A 273 7.47 -21.49 15.36
N LEU A 274 6.38 -20.91 15.87
CA LEU A 274 5.50 -21.61 16.83
C LEU A 274 4.87 -22.86 16.20
N VAL A 275 4.35 -22.75 14.97
CA VAL A 275 3.75 -23.88 14.25
C VAL A 275 4.80 -24.94 13.96
N GLN A 276 6.00 -24.56 13.50
CA GLN A 276 7.11 -25.48 13.26
C GLN A 276 7.61 -26.16 14.55
N LYS A 277 7.61 -25.45 15.68
CA LYS A 277 8.04 -25.95 16.98
C LYS A 277 7.08 -27.02 17.51
N TYR A 278 5.77 -26.76 17.47
CA TYR A 278 4.79 -27.64 18.10
C TYR A 278 4.22 -28.70 17.16
N LYS A 279 4.08 -28.41 15.85
CA LYS A 279 3.59 -29.33 14.82
C LYS A 279 2.28 -30.03 15.17
N GLU A 280 1.43 -29.32 15.89
CA GLU A 280 0.13 -29.83 16.30
C GLU A 280 -0.84 -29.78 15.13
N THR A 281 -1.61 -30.84 14.92
CA THR A 281 -2.67 -30.83 13.90
C THR A 281 -3.92 -30.12 14.41
N SER A 282 -4.20 -30.22 15.71
CA SER A 282 -5.31 -29.54 16.36
C SER A 282 -4.94 -28.10 16.69
N CYS A 283 -5.73 -27.15 16.20
CA CYS A 283 -5.55 -25.73 16.50
C CYS A 283 -5.68 -25.43 18.00
N ASP A 284 -6.58 -26.12 18.71
CA ASP A 284 -6.78 -25.90 20.14
C ASP A 284 -5.59 -26.39 20.95
N THR A 285 -5.06 -27.57 20.59
CA THR A 285 -3.84 -28.10 21.21
C THR A 285 -2.66 -27.16 20.94
N PHE A 286 -2.53 -26.66 19.71
CA PHE A 286 -1.52 -25.67 19.36
C PHE A 286 -1.60 -24.41 20.23
N LEU A 287 -2.77 -23.79 20.30
CA LEU A 287 -2.97 -22.55 21.07
C LEU A 287 -2.71 -22.78 22.56
N SER A 288 -3.08 -23.93 23.11
CA SER A 288 -2.81 -24.27 24.52
C SER A 288 -1.31 -24.39 24.85
N ARG A 289 -0.46 -24.68 23.86
CA ARG A 289 1.00 -24.75 24.02
C ARG A 289 1.70 -23.41 23.83
N VAL A 290 1.05 -22.42 23.22
CA VAL A 290 1.61 -21.09 23.05
C VAL A 290 1.42 -20.31 24.35
N VAL A 291 2.46 -20.30 25.18
CA VAL A 291 2.49 -19.56 26.44
C VAL A 291 3.34 -18.31 26.25
N LEU A 292 2.73 -17.14 26.45
CA LEU A 292 3.39 -15.83 26.43
C LEU A 292 3.42 -15.25 27.85
N THR A 293 4.59 -14.84 28.33
CA THR A 293 4.72 -14.11 29.60
C THR A 293 4.61 -12.60 29.35
N ASP A 294 4.36 -11.83 30.42
CA ASP A 294 4.32 -10.36 30.31
C ASP A 294 5.71 -9.80 29.94
N SER A 295 6.79 -10.50 30.34
CA SER A 295 8.15 -10.18 29.93
C SER A 295 8.35 -10.38 28.43
N ASP A 296 7.82 -11.46 27.86
CA ASP A 296 7.92 -11.72 26.41
C ASP A 296 7.21 -10.62 25.62
N ILE A 297 5.99 -10.27 26.04
CA ILE A 297 5.20 -9.21 25.40
C ILE A 297 5.91 -7.86 25.52
N SER A 298 6.48 -7.54 26.69
CA SER A 298 7.26 -6.31 26.88
C SER A 298 8.51 -6.26 26.01
N ASN A 299 9.19 -7.39 25.82
CA ASN A 299 10.38 -7.47 24.95
C ASN A 299 10.00 -7.31 23.48
N ILE A 300 8.94 -8.01 23.04
CA ILE A 300 8.38 -7.85 21.69
C ILE A 300 8.02 -6.40 21.42
N GLU A 301 7.30 -5.75 22.33
CA GLU A 301 6.91 -4.34 22.20
C GLU A 301 8.15 -3.47 22.03
N LYS A 302 9.14 -3.63 22.90
CA LYS A 302 10.37 -2.82 22.91
C LYS A 302 11.15 -2.95 21.61
N GLU A 303 11.34 -4.16 21.10
CA GLU A 303 12.13 -4.43 19.89
C GLU A 303 11.39 -4.09 18.59
N THR A 304 10.07 -3.85 18.66
CA THR A 304 9.24 -3.55 17.50
C THR A 304 8.69 -2.11 17.48
N ARG A 305 9.24 -1.20 18.31
CA ARG A 305 8.83 0.22 18.37
C ARG A 305 9.03 1.00 17.08
N ASP A 306 9.92 0.55 16.20
CA ASP A 306 10.12 1.12 14.88
C ASP A 306 9.05 0.69 13.85
N GLN A 307 8.11 -0.17 14.27
CA GLN A 307 6.93 -0.61 13.55
C GLN A 307 7.21 -0.94 12.07
N HIS A 308 6.70 -0.13 11.12
CA HIS A 308 6.82 -0.38 9.70
C HIS A 308 8.26 -0.52 9.18
N LYS A 309 9.25 0.00 9.91
CA LYS A 309 10.68 -0.13 9.61
C LYS A 309 11.32 -1.39 10.20
N SER A 310 10.65 -2.06 11.13
CA SER A 310 11.15 -3.27 11.82
C SER A 310 10.71 -4.53 11.07
N SER A 311 11.67 -5.35 10.63
CA SER A 311 11.39 -6.66 10.03
C SER A 311 10.71 -7.60 11.02
N LEU A 312 11.16 -7.60 12.28
CA LEU A 312 10.57 -8.36 13.38
C LEU A 312 9.10 -8.00 13.58
N TRP A 313 8.74 -6.72 13.47
CA TRP A 313 7.34 -6.30 13.56
C TRP A 313 6.46 -6.92 12.46
N HIS A 314 6.98 -7.01 11.23
CA HIS A 314 6.26 -7.67 10.12
C HIS A 314 6.18 -9.18 10.34
N GLU A 315 7.28 -9.81 10.77
CA GLU A 315 7.37 -11.25 11.06
C GLU A 315 6.39 -11.67 12.16
N LEU A 316 6.34 -10.94 13.27
CA LEU A 316 5.42 -11.24 14.36
C LEU A 316 3.95 -10.98 14.00
N ARG A 317 3.66 -10.18 12.98
CA ARG A 317 2.29 -9.98 12.47
C ARG A 317 1.85 -11.09 11.50
N TYR A 318 2.79 -11.83 10.92
CA TYR A 318 2.48 -12.93 10.02
C TYR A 318 1.57 -13.95 10.71
N GLY A 319 0.48 -14.32 10.05
CA GLY A 319 -0.50 -15.28 10.57
C GLY A 319 -1.35 -14.75 11.73
N ARG A 320 -1.18 -13.51 12.19
CA ARG A 320 -1.97 -12.91 13.28
C ARG A 320 -3.04 -11.96 12.75
N ILE A 321 -4.20 -11.94 13.40
CA ILE A 321 -5.23 -10.92 13.17
C ILE A 321 -4.77 -9.65 13.86
N THR A 322 -4.46 -8.64 13.06
CA THR A 322 -4.04 -7.34 13.58
C THR A 322 -5.26 -6.46 13.86
N ALA A 323 -5.22 -5.65 14.92
CA ALA A 323 -6.34 -4.80 15.34
C ALA A 323 -6.92 -3.96 14.17
N SER A 324 -6.06 -3.43 13.28
CA SER A 324 -6.47 -2.64 12.12
C SER A 324 -7.16 -3.43 11.00
N ARG A 325 -7.12 -4.76 11.04
CA ARG A 325 -7.76 -5.69 10.08
C ARG A 325 -8.84 -6.55 10.69
N ALA A 326 -9.00 -6.54 12.01
CA ALA A 326 -9.93 -7.42 12.70
C ALA A 326 -11.39 -7.19 12.29
N TYR A 327 -11.81 -5.93 12.05
CA TYR A 327 -13.14 -5.63 11.54
C TYR A 327 -13.39 -6.26 10.15
N GLU A 328 -12.44 -6.10 9.23
CA GLU A 328 -12.52 -6.70 7.89
C GLU A 328 -12.55 -8.24 7.99
N PHE A 329 -11.76 -8.80 8.91
CA PHE A 329 -11.67 -10.24 9.14
C PHE A 329 -12.96 -10.83 9.71
N SER A 330 -13.62 -10.15 10.66
CA SER A 330 -14.91 -10.60 11.23
C SER A 330 -16.03 -10.73 10.20
N ARG A 331 -15.89 -10.08 9.04
CA ARG A 331 -16.85 -10.08 7.93
C ARG A 331 -16.38 -10.92 6.75
N CYS A 332 -15.22 -11.57 6.88
CA CYS A 332 -14.64 -12.35 5.82
C CYS A 332 -15.45 -13.64 5.63
N LYS A 333 -15.92 -13.87 4.40
CA LYS A 333 -16.67 -15.08 4.03
C LYS A 333 -15.85 -16.04 3.16
N THR A 334 -14.60 -15.71 2.88
CA THR A 334 -13.75 -16.40 1.91
C THR A 334 -12.46 -16.85 2.57
N SER A 335 -12.20 -18.15 2.54
CA SER A 335 -11.01 -18.77 3.12
C SER A 335 -9.72 -18.57 2.28
N ASP A 336 -9.85 -18.10 1.04
CA ASP A 336 -8.75 -17.97 0.07
C ASP A 336 -8.63 -16.56 -0.56
N GLY A 337 -9.24 -15.55 0.07
CA GLY A 337 -9.30 -14.18 -0.44
C GLY A 337 -8.05 -13.32 -0.18
N THR A 338 -8.01 -12.13 -0.77
CA THR A 338 -6.91 -11.15 -0.59
C THR A 338 -6.64 -10.82 0.88
N LEU A 339 -7.66 -10.79 1.74
CA LEU A 339 -7.49 -10.51 3.16
C LEU A 339 -6.69 -11.60 3.87
N ILE A 340 -6.96 -12.87 3.56
CA ILE A 340 -6.24 -14.02 4.11
C ILE A 340 -4.78 -13.96 3.66
N ALA A 341 -4.54 -13.69 2.37
CA ALA A 341 -3.19 -13.53 1.85
C ALA A 341 -2.43 -12.39 2.57
N VAL A 342 -3.07 -11.25 2.85
CA VAL A 342 -2.46 -10.13 3.58
C VAL A 342 -2.13 -10.49 5.03
N ILE A 343 -3.00 -11.25 5.72
CA ILE A 343 -2.71 -11.77 7.07
C ILE A 343 -1.51 -12.73 7.02
N LEU A 344 -1.36 -13.48 5.93
CA LEU A 344 -0.23 -14.37 5.65
C LEU A 344 0.93 -13.65 4.93
N GLY A 345 1.14 -12.36 5.19
CA GLY A 345 2.32 -11.63 4.73
C GLY A 345 2.27 -11.10 3.29
N GLY A 346 1.12 -11.18 2.62
CA GLY A 346 0.89 -10.57 1.32
C GLY A 346 1.09 -9.05 1.37
N LYS A 347 1.96 -8.54 0.49
CA LYS A 347 2.25 -7.10 0.41
C LYS A 347 1.17 -6.38 -0.39
N ILE A 348 0.67 -5.27 0.14
CA ILE A 348 -0.21 -4.34 -0.59
C ILE A 348 0.65 -3.17 -1.06
N PRO A 349 0.47 -2.69 -2.31
CA PRO A 349 1.14 -1.48 -2.78
C PRO A 349 0.89 -0.29 -1.85
N ASP A 350 1.94 0.50 -1.64
CA ASP A 350 1.87 1.64 -0.74
C ASP A 350 1.06 2.78 -1.36
N THR A 351 -0.04 3.14 -0.72
CA THR A 351 -0.97 4.15 -1.23
C THR A 351 -0.55 5.57 -0.82
N THR A 352 -1.03 6.59 -1.54
CA THR A 352 -0.82 8.00 -1.18
C THR A 352 -1.31 8.32 0.23
N ALA A 353 -2.45 7.74 0.64
CA ALA A 353 -2.98 7.87 1.99
C ALA A 353 -2.05 7.28 3.07
N MET A 354 -1.44 6.11 2.79
CA MET A 354 -0.49 5.48 3.71
C MET A 354 0.79 6.30 3.86
N LYS A 355 1.33 6.82 2.75
CA LYS A 355 2.50 7.71 2.76
C LYS A 355 2.24 8.97 3.58
N ARG A 356 1.09 9.63 3.34
CA ARG A 356 0.67 10.81 4.11
C ARG A 356 0.58 10.52 5.60
N GLY A 357 -0.04 9.39 5.97
CA GLY A 357 -0.14 8.94 7.36
C GLY A 357 1.22 8.94 8.03
N ARG A 358 2.19 8.20 7.47
CA ARG A 358 3.54 8.07 8.04
C ARG A 358 4.31 9.39 8.14
N ILE A 359 4.12 10.30 7.18
CA ILE A 359 4.77 11.62 7.19
C ILE A 359 4.23 12.49 8.33
N LEU A 360 2.91 12.50 8.53
CA LEU A 360 2.25 13.41 9.46
C LEU A 360 2.09 12.85 10.88
N GLU A 361 2.23 11.54 11.07
CA GLU A 361 1.95 10.86 12.35
C GLU A 361 2.73 11.46 13.53
N ASP A 362 4.03 11.70 13.36
CA ASP A 362 4.89 12.29 14.40
C ASP A 362 4.46 13.71 14.76
N ASP A 363 4.15 14.55 13.77
CA ASP A 363 3.65 15.90 14.00
C ASP A 363 2.29 15.90 14.69
N VAL A 364 1.36 15.05 14.24
CA VAL A 364 0.00 14.95 14.82
C VAL A 364 0.08 14.47 16.26
N ARG A 365 0.95 13.49 16.55
CA ARG A 365 1.19 13.02 17.92
C ARG A 365 1.69 14.14 18.83
N ASN A 366 2.61 14.98 18.36
CA ASN A 366 3.09 16.12 19.14
C ASN A 366 1.97 17.13 19.43
N THR A 367 1.13 17.44 18.43
CA THR A 367 -0.04 18.31 18.61
C THR A 367 -1.04 17.73 19.61
N VAL A 368 -1.33 16.42 19.52
CA VAL A 368 -2.23 15.74 20.46
C VAL A 368 -1.62 15.72 21.87
N SER A 369 -0.32 15.47 22.00
CA SER A 369 0.42 15.48 23.27
C SER A 369 0.30 16.84 23.96
N ALA A 370 0.49 17.93 23.21
CA ALA A 370 0.35 19.29 23.72
C ALA A 370 -1.10 19.61 24.12
N LYS A 371 -2.09 19.23 23.30
CA LYS A 371 -3.52 19.47 23.59
C LYS A 371 -4.04 18.71 24.81
N LEU A 372 -3.56 17.48 25.01
CA LEU A 372 -3.93 16.67 26.17
C LEU A 372 -3.14 17.02 27.42
N GLY A 373 -2.01 17.73 27.29
CA GLY A 373 -1.06 17.95 28.39
C GLY A 373 -0.39 16.66 28.86
N LYS A 374 -0.31 15.63 27.99
CA LYS A 374 0.19 14.30 28.33
C LYS A 374 1.35 13.91 27.43
N ARG A 375 2.38 13.28 28.00
CA ARG A 375 3.50 12.74 27.22
C ARG A 375 3.07 11.45 26.52
N ILE A 376 3.04 11.48 25.19
CA ILE A 376 2.72 10.30 24.36
C ILE A 376 4.01 9.62 23.92
N LYS A 377 4.17 8.33 24.25
CA LYS A 377 5.31 7.51 23.82
C LYS A 377 4.90 6.64 22.63
N LYS A 378 5.82 6.42 21.69
CA LYS A 378 5.66 5.40 20.64
C LYS A 378 5.64 4.02 21.29
N CYS A 379 4.92 3.09 20.68
CA CYS A 379 4.86 1.69 21.11
C CYS A 379 5.03 0.72 19.94
N GLY A 380 5.55 -0.46 20.23
CA GLY A 380 5.68 -1.55 19.25
C GLY A 380 4.43 -2.41 19.13
N LEU A 381 4.64 -3.68 18.79
CA LEU A 381 3.59 -4.70 18.70
C LEU A 381 3.25 -5.24 20.09
N MET A 382 1.96 -5.27 20.39
CA MET A 382 1.40 -5.99 21.52
C MET A 382 0.73 -7.27 20.99
N ILE A 383 0.88 -8.38 21.71
CA ILE A 383 0.23 -9.66 21.40
C ILE A 383 -0.69 -10.01 22.57
N ALA A 384 -1.91 -10.48 22.28
CA ALA A 384 -2.84 -10.86 23.34
C ALA A 384 -2.35 -12.15 24.01
N LYS A 385 -2.07 -12.07 25.31
CA LYS A 385 -1.58 -13.18 26.12
C LYS A 385 -2.45 -14.45 26.01
N ASN A 386 -3.77 -14.28 26.14
CA ASN A 386 -4.74 -15.37 26.10
C ASN A 386 -5.23 -15.71 24.68
N TYR A 387 -4.90 -14.86 23.69
CA TYR A 387 -5.31 -15.03 22.30
C TYR A 387 -4.09 -14.79 21.41
N PRO A 388 -3.09 -15.70 21.38
CA PRO A 388 -1.80 -15.44 20.73
C PRO A 388 -1.88 -15.14 19.23
N MET A 389 -3.03 -15.45 18.59
CA MET A 389 -3.34 -15.09 17.21
C MET A 389 -3.71 -13.62 17.00
N LEU A 390 -3.95 -12.85 18.08
CA LEU A 390 -4.33 -11.43 18.01
C LEU A 390 -3.14 -10.54 18.35
N ALA A 391 -2.95 -9.48 17.55
CA ALA A 391 -1.89 -8.50 17.80
C ALA A 391 -2.30 -7.10 17.36
N GLY A 392 -1.54 -6.09 17.77
CA GLY A 392 -1.81 -4.71 17.40
C GLY A 392 -0.76 -3.75 17.92
N SER A 393 -0.61 -2.63 17.23
CA SER A 393 0.25 -1.52 17.64
C SER A 393 -0.60 -0.27 17.66
N PRO A 394 -0.84 0.34 18.84
CA PRO A 394 -1.32 1.72 18.90
C PRO A 394 -0.30 2.68 18.26
N ASP A 395 -0.75 3.88 17.89
CA ASP A 395 0.14 4.93 17.39
C ASP A 395 0.88 5.65 18.54
N GLY A 396 0.40 5.45 19.77
CA GLY A 396 1.12 5.80 20.99
C GLY A 396 0.39 5.36 22.25
N ILE A 397 1.08 5.50 23.38
CA ILE A 397 0.54 5.26 24.72
C ILE A 397 0.89 6.45 25.60
N CYS A 398 -0.08 6.92 26.39
CA CYS A 398 0.12 7.95 27.40
C CYS A 398 -0.61 7.56 28.69
N GLU A 399 0.10 7.58 29.82
CA GLU A 399 -0.46 7.22 31.13
C GLU A 399 -1.28 5.93 31.05
N ASN A 400 -2.61 6.03 31.19
CA ASN A 400 -3.56 4.93 31.18
C ASN A 400 -4.40 4.89 29.88
N SER A 401 -3.89 5.39 28.76
CA SER A 401 -4.64 5.49 27.51
C SER A 401 -3.82 5.18 26.26
N ILE A 402 -4.43 4.45 25.32
CA ILE A 402 -3.89 4.31 23.96
C ILE A 402 -4.18 5.54 23.11
N ILE A 403 -3.40 5.74 22.06
CA ILE A 403 -3.59 6.78 21.04
C ILE A 403 -3.68 6.11 19.67
N GLU A 404 -4.69 6.47 18.90
CA GLU A 404 -4.86 6.05 17.50
C GLU A 404 -5.03 7.31 16.64
N ILE A 405 -4.18 7.48 15.64
CA ILE A 405 -4.06 8.67 14.80
C ILE A 405 -4.49 8.35 13.37
N LYS A 406 -5.30 9.22 12.78
CA LYS A 406 -5.68 9.18 11.36
C LYS A 406 -5.42 10.51 10.67
N CYS A 407 -4.81 10.44 9.49
CA CYS A 407 -4.43 11.60 8.69
C CYS A 407 -5.15 11.57 7.32
N PRO A 408 -6.44 11.96 7.24
CA PRO A 408 -7.19 12.00 5.99
C PRO A 408 -6.55 12.91 4.93
N MET A 409 -6.76 12.56 3.66
CA MET A 409 -6.35 13.37 2.51
C MET A 409 -7.42 14.40 2.10
N SER A 410 -8.68 14.15 2.44
CA SER A 410 -9.82 14.97 2.03
C SER A 410 -10.92 14.93 3.08
N GLU A 411 -11.84 15.89 3.01
CA GLU A 411 -13.00 15.96 3.91
C GLU A 411 -13.91 14.73 3.78
N LYS A 412 -14.06 14.19 2.57
CA LYS A 412 -14.76 12.90 2.35
C LYS A 412 -14.10 11.77 3.13
N THR A 413 -12.76 11.71 3.14
CA THR A 413 -12.02 10.69 3.89
C THR A 413 -12.12 10.93 5.40
N PHE A 414 -12.16 12.19 5.83
CA PHE A 414 -12.38 12.57 7.23
C PHE A 414 -13.69 11.98 7.76
N LYS A 415 -14.78 12.13 7.01
CA LYS A 415 -16.11 11.59 7.35
C LYS A 415 -16.16 10.05 7.38
N ASN A 416 -15.20 9.35 6.75
CA ASN A 416 -15.09 7.90 6.86
C ASN A 416 -14.46 7.44 8.20
N TYR A 417 -13.70 8.32 8.84
CA TYR A 417 -13.11 8.06 10.16
C TYR A 417 -14.09 8.38 11.28
N ILE A 418 -14.78 9.52 11.20
CA ILE A 418 -15.75 9.99 12.20
C ILE A 418 -17.11 10.17 11.54
N CYS A 419 -18.11 9.48 12.07
CA CYS A 419 -19.51 9.56 11.66
C CYS A 419 -20.34 9.87 12.92
N ASP A 420 -21.14 10.94 12.87
CA ASP A 420 -21.99 11.41 13.98
C ASP A 420 -21.25 11.56 15.32
N GLY A 421 -20.04 12.13 15.27
CA GLY A 421 -19.20 12.37 16.44
C GLY A 421 -18.56 11.11 17.04
N LYS A 422 -18.68 9.95 16.38
CA LYS A 422 -18.10 8.67 16.84
C LYS A 422 -17.15 8.09 15.78
N PRO A 423 -16.14 7.30 16.18
CA PRO A 423 -15.35 6.55 15.22
C PRO A 423 -16.24 5.58 14.42
N SER A 424 -15.96 5.41 13.13
CA SER A 424 -16.65 4.37 12.36
C SER A 424 -16.32 2.97 12.91
N GLN A 425 -17.21 2.00 12.69
CA GLN A 425 -17.14 0.67 13.33
C GLN A 425 -15.77 0.00 13.20
N LYS A 426 -15.11 0.17 12.05
CA LYS A 426 -13.77 -0.34 11.78
C LYS A 426 -12.74 0.16 12.80
N PHE A 427 -12.73 1.46 13.07
CA PHE A 427 -11.77 2.08 13.98
C PHE A 427 -12.16 1.89 15.44
N TYR A 428 -13.47 1.80 15.73
CA TYR A 428 -13.94 1.40 17.05
C TYR A 428 -13.39 0.01 17.43
N VAL A 429 -13.58 -1.00 16.56
CA VAL A 429 -13.02 -2.35 16.75
C VAL A 429 -11.50 -2.31 16.93
N GLN A 430 -10.81 -1.55 16.09
CA GLN A 430 -9.35 -1.43 16.17
C GLN A 430 -8.91 -0.93 17.56
N MET A 431 -9.53 0.13 18.06
CA MET A 431 -9.20 0.68 19.38
C MET A 431 -9.58 -0.26 20.52
N GLN A 432 -10.76 -0.90 20.45
CA GLN A 432 -11.20 -1.86 21.46
C GLN A 432 -10.22 -3.04 21.59
N LEU A 433 -9.72 -3.55 20.47
CA LEU A 433 -8.69 -4.60 20.49
C LEU A 433 -7.33 -4.08 20.96
N GLN A 434 -6.91 -2.87 20.58
CA GLN A 434 -5.68 -2.27 21.11
C GLN A 434 -5.75 -2.07 22.64
N MET A 435 -6.91 -1.71 23.19
CA MET A 435 -7.15 -1.61 24.63
C MET A 435 -7.08 -2.98 25.32
N LEU A 436 -7.67 -4.02 24.73
CA LEU A 436 -7.50 -5.41 25.19
C LEU A 436 -6.02 -5.81 25.25
N LEU A 437 -5.27 -5.55 24.17
CA LEU A 437 -3.88 -5.93 24.01
C LEU A 437 -2.94 -5.24 25.01
N THR A 438 -3.27 -4.01 25.40
CA THR A 438 -2.46 -3.19 26.31
C THR A 438 -2.92 -3.31 27.77
N GLY A 439 -4.10 -3.88 28.02
CA GLY A 439 -4.77 -3.86 29.33
C GLY A 439 -5.32 -2.49 29.74
N LEU A 440 -5.23 -1.48 28.88
CA LEU A 440 -5.70 -0.12 29.15
C LEU A 440 -7.21 -0.03 28.91
N LYS A 441 -7.92 0.70 29.77
CA LYS A 441 -9.39 0.82 29.71
C LYS A 441 -9.89 2.07 28.97
N LYS A 442 -8.97 2.85 28.39
CA LYS A 442 -9.25 4.13 27.74
C LYS A 442 -8.36 4.33 26.50
N GLY A 443 -8.87 5.06 25.51
CA GLY A 443 -8.11 5.47 24.34
C GLY A 443 -8.58 6.80 23.76
N TYR A 444 -7.69 7.49 23.05
CA TYR A 444 -8.01 8.70 22.30
C TYR A 444 -7.93 8.43 20.79
N PHE A 445 -9.06 8.65 20.10
CA PHE A 445 -9.11 8.61 18.64
C PHE A 445 -8.86 10.00 18.08
N CYS A 446 -7.75 10.16 17.37
CA CYS A 446 -7.25 11.45 16.94
C CYS A 446 -7.28 11.53 15.41
N VAL A 447 -8.17 12.35 14.85
CA VAL A 447 -8.28 12.54 13.39
C VAL A 447 -7.81 13.94 13.03
N ALA A 448 -6.70 14.00 12.31
CA ALA A 448 -6.15 15.25 11.80
C ALA A 448 -7.04 15.84 10.71
N ASP A 449 -7.09 17.17 10.61
CA ASP A 449 -7.76 17.85 9.51
C ASP A 449 -7.08 17.55 8.16
N CYS A 450 -7.83 17.54 7.05
CA CYS A 450 -7.21 17.32 5.73
C CYS A 450 -6.19 18.41 5.37
N ASN A 451 -6.30 19.61 5.95
CA ASN A 451 -5.35 20.71 5.85
C ASN A 451 -4.46 20.86 7.09
N TYR A 452 -4.22 19.76 7.82
CA TYR A 452 -3.41 19.73 9.05
C TYR A 452 -2.06 20.44 8.92
N SER A 453 -1.38 20.32 7.79
CA SER A 453 -0.08 20.97 7.54
C SER A 453 -0.13 22.49 7.77
N THR A 454 -1.28 23.11 7.52
CA THR A 454 -1.50 24.55 7.65
C THR A 454 -2.16 24.91 8.99
N ASN A 455 -3.23 24.20 9.37
CA ASN A 455 -4.07 24.62 10.49
C ASN A 455 -3.78 23.92 11.82
N LYS A 456 -2.99 22.84 11.81
CA LYS A 456 -2.67 21.98 12.96
C LYS A 456 -3.91 21.52 13.76
N LYS A 457 -5.08 21.46 13.11
CA LYS A 457 -6.34 21.02 13.73
C LYS A 457 -6.42 19.50 13.78
N VAL A 458 -6.88 18.99 14.92
CA VAL A 458 -7.05 17.56 15.20
C VAL A 458 -8.31 17.44 16.05
N GLN A 459 -9.24 16.59 15.61
CA GLN A 459 -10.40 16.18 16.39
C GLN A 459 -10.00 14.99 17.27
N ILE A 460 -10.27 15.08 18.57
CA ILE A 460 -9.91 14.06 19.56
C ILE A 460 -11.22 13.54 20.17
N LEU A 461 -11.44 12.23 20.09
CA LEU A 461 -12.58 11.55 20.72
C LEU A 461 -12.08 10.65 21.84
N ASP A 462 -12.74 10.72 22.99
CA ASP A 462 -12.49 9.86 24.15
C ASP A 462 -13.29 8.57 24.02
N ILE A 463 -12.60 7.43 24.00
CA ILE A 463 -13.20 6.11 23.83
C ILE A 463 -12.89 5.25 25.04
N GLN A 464 -13.93 4.67 25.64
CA GLN A 464 -13.83 3.77 26.78
C GLN A 464 -13.80 2.32 26.31
N TYR A 465 -13.10 1.47 27.06
CA TYR A 465 -13.07 0.03 26.79
C TYR A 465 -14.43 -0.60 27.06
N ASP A 466 -14.91 -1.37 26.10
CA ASP A 466 -16.18 -2.09 26.16
C ASP A 466 -15.89 -3.60 26.22
N GLU A 467 -15.85 -4.12 27.44
CA GLU A 467 -15.48 -5.51 27.73
C GLU A 467 -16.45 -6.51 27.10
N LYS A 468 -17.75 -6.20 27.15
CA LYS A 468 -18.79 -7.05 26.56
C LYS A 468 -18.62 -7.10 25.05
N TYR A 469 -18.48 -5.93 24.41
CA TYR A 469 -18.27 -5.85 22.97
C TYR A 469 -17.03 -6.64 22.52
N VAL A 470 -15.91 -6.49 23.24
CA VAL A 470 -14.68 -7.20 22.90
C VAL A 470 -14.82 -8.70 23.08
N SER A 471 -15.44 -9.16 24.16
CA SER A 471 -15.72 -10.59 24.38
C SER A 471 -16.56 -11.16 23.23
N ASP A 472 -17.67 -10.50 22.87
CA ASP A 472 -18.53 -10.92 21.77
C ASP A 472 -17.78 -10.93 20.43
N PHE A 473 -16.92 -9.93 20.20
CA PHE A 473 -16.12 -9.83 18.98
C PHE A 473 -15.05 -10.92 18.87
N ILE A 474 -14.38 -11.26 19.98
CA ILE A 474 -13.41 -12.36 20.05
C ILE A 474 -14.08 -13.69 19.72
N ASN A 475 -15.28 -13.93 20.24
CA ASN A 475 -16.08 -15.13 19.95
C ASN A 475 -16.42 -15.28 18.47
N VAL A 476 -16.37 -14.20 17.68
CA VAL A 476 -16.51 -14.24 16.21
C VAL A 476 -15.17 -14.51 15.52
N ILE A 477 -14.12 -13.76 15.85
CA ILE A 477 -12.88 -13.80 15.06
C ILE A 477 -11.97 -14.99 15.40
N VAL A 478 -12.05 -15.54 16.61
CA VAL A 478 -11.21 -16.68 17.01
C VAL A 478 -11.58 -17.93 16.22
N PRO A 479 -12.85 -18.38 16.15
CA PRO A 479 -13.23 -19.51 15.29
C PRO A 479 -12.85 -19.29 13.83
N LEU A 480 -13.12 -18.09 13.28
CA LEU A 480 -12.72 -17.76 11.91
C LEU A 480 -11.21 -17.90 11.67
N TRP A 481 -10.38 -17.57 12.65
CA TRP A 481 -8.94 -17.78 12.54
C TRP A 481 -8.56 -19.26 12.49
N LYS A 482 -9.17 -20.06 13.37
CA LYS A 482 -8.96 -21.51 13.43
C LYS A 482 -9.33 -22.19 12.11
N ASP A 483 -10.40 -21.71 11.47
CA ASP A 483 -10.92 -22.33 10.24
C ASP A 483 -10.19 -21.86 8.97
N ASN A 484 -9.71 -20.60 8.95
CA ASN A 484 -9.21 -19.98 7.70
C ASN A 484 -7.70 -19.70 7.68
N ILE A 485 -7.06 -19.49 8.83
CA ILE A 485 -5.63 -19.12 8.89
C ILE A 485 -4.79 -20.30 9.34
N TYR A 486 -5.18 -20.94 10.45
CA TYR A 486 -4.39 -22.03 11.03
C TYR A 486 -4.14 -23.21 10.08
N PRO A 487 -5.11 -23.68 9.26
CA PRO A 487 -4.86 -24.80 8.36
C PRO A 487 -3.78 -24.47 7.32
N ILE A 488 -3.71 -23.21 6.87
CA ILE A 488 -2.69 -22.75 5.92
C ILE A 488 -1.32 -22.69 6.60
N LEU A 489 -1.25 -22.19 7.84
CA LEU A 489 -0.01 -22.18 8.62
C LEU A 489 0.49 -23.60 8.87
N HIS A 490 -0.38 -24.52 9.30
CA HIS A 490 -0.02 -25.91 9.53
C HIS A 490 0.39 -26.62 8.24
N GLN A 491 -0.29 -26.38 7.12
CA GLN A 491 0.11 -26.95 5.83
C GLN A 491 1.48 -26.47 5.36
N SER A 492 1.93 -25.28 5.78
CA SER A 492 3.25 -24.77 5.38
C SER A 492 4.44 -25.54 5.97
N ILE A 493 4.21 -26.36 7.00
CA ILE A 493 5.25 -27.15 7.67
C ILE A 493 5.17 -28.67 7.39
N LEU A 494 4.13 -29.11 6.66
CA LEU A 494 3.97 -30.46 6.13
C LEU A 494 4.73 -30.58 4.80
#